data_AF-A0A0C1K7C6-F1
#
_entry.id   AF-A0A0C1K7C6-F1
#
_cell.length_a   1.000
_cell.length_b   1.000
_cell.length_c   1.000
_cell.angle_alpha   90.00
_cell.angle_beta   90.00
_cell.angle_gamma   90.00
#
_symmetry.space_group_name_H-M   'P 1'
#
loop_
_entity.id
_entity.type
_entity.pdbx_description
1 polymer ?
#
loop_
_entity_poly.entity_id
_entity_poly.type
_entity_poly.pdbx_seq_one_letter_code
_entity_poly.pdbx_strand_id
1 'polypeptide(L)' 'MSQLQALELNQNQLTALPAEIGRLSELTKLELAENPLKDIAEKIRQRFQL' A
#
# COMPACT_ATOMS: atom_id res chain seq x y z
N MET A 1 -10.87 6.34 -16.35
CA MET A 1 -9.64 6.09 -15.58
C MET A 1 -10.06 5.75 -14.17
N SER A 2 -9.66 4.59 -13.64
CA SER A 2 -10.06 4.18 -12.29
C SER A 2 -9.31 5.03 -11.26
N GLN A 3 -10.05 5.87 -10.52
CA GLN A 3 -9.52 6.66 -9.41
C GLN A 3 -9.63 5.82 -8.14
N LEU A 4 -8.71 4.86 -7.98
CA LEU A 4 -8.73 4.02 -6.79
C LEU A 4 -8.38 4.89 -5.56
N GLN A 5 -9.38 5.13 -4.71
CA GLN A 5 -9.25 5.97 -3.51
C GLN A 5 -8.87 5.16 -2.27
N ALA A 6 -9.32 3.91 -2.19
CA ALA A 6 -9.02 3.00 -1.09
C ALA A 6 -8.57 1.64 -1.61
N LEU A 7 -7.54 1.09 -0.99
CA LEU A 7 -7.01 -0.25 -1.24
C LEU A 7 -6.92 -0.99 0.08
N GLU A 8 -7.78 -2.00 0.24
CA GLU A 8 -7.84 -2.82 1.46
C GLU A 8 -7.25 -4.20 1.17
N LEU A 9 -6.14 -4.51 1.84
CA LEU A 9 -5.35 -5.73 1.66
C LEU A 9 -5.09 -6.43 3.00
N ASN A 10 -5.90 -6.14 4.02
CA ASN A 10 -5.79 -6.76 5.33
C ASN A 10 -5.84 -8.29 5.26
N GLN A 11 -5.14 -8.95 6.20
CA GLN A 11 -5.18 -10.41 6.37
C GLN A 11 -4.74 -11.20 5.14
N ASN A 12 -3.72 -10.70 4.44
CA ASN A 12 -3.10 -11.40 3.32
C ASN A 12 -1.70 -11.89 3.69
N GLN A 13 -1.07 -12.61 2.75
CA GLN A 13 0.30 -13.11 2.89
C GLN A 13 1.31 -12.23 2.14
N LEU A 14 1.03 -10.92 2.03
CA LEU A 14 1.92 -10.00 1.33
C LEU A 14 3.22 -9.84 2.13
N THR A 15 4.33 -10.22 1.49
CA THR A 15 5.67 -10.03 2.05
C THR A 15 6.31 -8.72 1.61
N ALA A 16 5.81 -8.15 0.51
CA ALA A 16 6.31 -6.90 -0.06
C ALA A 16 5.18 -6.08 -0.72
N LEU A 17 5.44 -4.78 -0.91
CA LEU A 17 4.56 -3.88 -1.66
C LEU A 17 5.30 -3.23 -2.84
N PRO A 18 4.76 -3.34 -4.07
CA PRO A 18 5.39 -2.76 -5.25
C PRO A 18 5.31 -1.22 -5.22
N ALA A 19 6.39 -0.55 -5.62
CA ALA A 19 6.51 0.92 -5.60
C ALA A 19 5.43 1.63 -6.47
N GLU A 20 4.82 0.91 -7.40
CA GLU A 20 3.71 1.31 -8.25
C GLU A 20 2.49 1.76 -7.45
N ILE A 21 2.23 1.20 -6.26
CA ILE A 21 1.14 1.67 -5.37
C ILE A 21 1.35 3.13 -5.00
N GLY A 22 2.61 3.56 -4.83
CA GLY A 22 2.96 4.96 -4.58
C GLY A 22 2.65 5.90 -5.74
N ARG A 23 2.34 5.39 -6.95
CA ARG A 23 1.97 6.19 -8.14
C ARG A 23 0.47 6.41 -8.28
N LEU A 24 -0.37 5.70 -7.51
CA LEU A 24 -1.82 5.88 -7.53
C LEU A 24 -2.17 7.23 -6.91
N SER A 25 -2.33 8.29 -7.71
CA SER A 25 -2.48 9.67 -7.21
C SER A 25 -3.67 9.85 -6.28
N GLU A 26 -4.78 9.19 -6.59
CA GLU A 26 -6.05 9.32 -5.86
C GLU A 26 -6.13 8.41 -4.63
N LEU A 27 -5.15 7.52 -4.41
CA LEU A 27 -5.17 6.58 -3.29
C LEU A 27 -4.88 7.31 -1.97
N THR A 28 -5.90 7.44 -1.14
CA THR A 28 -5.81 8.12 0.16
C THR A 28 -5.82 7.13 1.33
N LYS A 29 -6.34 5.91 1.12
CA LYS A 29 -6.42 4.87 2.14
C LYS A 29 -5.74 3.58 1.69
N LEU A 30 -4.80 3.08 2.48
CA LEU A 30 -4.10 1.82 2.26
C LEU A 30 -4.10 1.01 3.56
N GLU A 31 -4.82 -0.11 3.57
CA GLU A 31 -4.95 -0.98 4.75
C GLU A 31 -4.18 -2.28 4.50
N LEU A 32 -3.22 -2.58 5.38
CA LEU A 32 -2.24 -3.67 5.23
C LEU A 32 -2.09 -4.51 6.50
N ALA A 33 -2.99 -4.32 7.47
CA ALA A 33 -2.94 -5.02 8.74
C ALA A 33 -2.88 -6.54 8.53
N GLU A 34 -2.19 -7.23 9.43
CA GLU A 34 -2.08 -8.69 9.40
C GLU A 34 -1.45 -9.23 8.09
N ASN A 35 -0.49 -8.49 7.52
CA ASN A 35 0.40 -9.00 6.48
C ASN A 35 1.84 -9.15 7.01
N PRO A 36 2.58 -10.20 6.62
CA PRO A 36 3.99 -10.38 7.00
C PRO A 36 4.93 -9.49 6.17
N LEU A 37 4.63 -8.19 6.06
CA LEU A 37 5.39 -7.24 5.25
C LEU A 37 6.81 -7.08 5.79
N LYS A 38 7.79 -7.38 4.95
CA LYS A 38 9.22 -7.20 5.24
C LYS A 38 9.84 -6.11 4.38
N ASP A 39 9.39 -6.01 3.13
CA ASP A 39 9.94 -5.09 2.14
C ASP A 39 8.87 -4.12 1.63
N ILE A 40 8.87 -2.91 2.16
CA ILE A 40 7.97 -1.84 1.74
C ILE A 40 8.84 -0.72 1.19
N ALA A 41 8.59 -0.34 -0.07
CA ALA A 41 9.29 0.75 -0.71
C ALA A 41 9.16 2.05 0.11
N GLU A 42 10.27 2.78 0.28
CA GLU A 42 10.32 4.04 1.05
C GLU A 42 9.26 5.06 0.62
N LYS A 43 8.95 5.14 -0.67
CA LYS A 43 7.91 6.04 -1.18
C LYS A 43 6.52 5.73 -0.61
N ILE A 44 6.22 4.45 -0.35
CA ILE A 44 4.96 4.03 0.26
C ILE A 44 4.99 4.31 1.75
N ARG A 45 6.11 3.99 2.44
CA ARG A 45 6.30 4.31 3.86
C ARG A 45 6.11 5.79 4.14
N GLN A 46 6.77 6.65 3.38
CA GLN A 46 6.67 8.10 3.55
C GLN A 46 5.28 8.63 3.24
N ARG A 47 4.61 8.10 2.20
CA ARG A 47 3.28 8.55 1.79
C ARG A 47 2.18 8.17 2.78
N PHE A 48 2.22 6.95 3.30
CA PHE A 48 1.17 6.39 4.17
C PHE A 48 1.57 6.28 5.64
N GLN A 49 2.76 6.77 6.00
CA GLN A 49 3.31 6.79 7.36
C GLN A 49 3.36 5.38 8.01
N LEU A 50 3.83 4.38 7.25
CA LEU A 50 3.94 2.96 7.61
C LEU A 50 5.31 2.56 8.17
#